data_AF-N9GSU3-F1
#
_entry.id   AF-N9GSU3-F1
#
_cell.length_a   1.000
_cell.length_b   1.000
_cell.length_c   1.000
_cell.angle_alpha   90.00
_cell.angle_beta   90.00
_cell.angle_gamma   90.00
#
_symmetry.space_group_name_H-M   'P 1'
#
loop_
_entity.id
_entity.type
_entity.pdbx_description
1 polymer ?
#
loop_
_entity_poly.entity_id
_entity_poly.type
_entity_poly.pdbx_seq_one_letter_code
_entity_poly.pdbx_strand_id
1 'polypeptide(L)'
;MSFVQRMFGYIIALWIILIIKITFIKKTHTVGLLLIISSTIILLQYCYSEIKSLPPNINTYKKLCGVYKYEEFISSNRGKGSYNFYFQLSDYGDYSYNINHTKAIHYGYNSSKKLRLDKLQNNQDICLHVSMNAYQADRINELLDIEYLAPDYEFEFKKICGRQIASEYSQGMKESKDNPYYLIFKLDQYGTYSHYIPPHGITRSTLIGDVIYTNSNQEVCLIAKIPKVSIHESKFLEDADILMIELVDKPPILKNE
;
A
#
# COMPACT_ATOMS: atom_id res chain seq x y z
N MET A 1 4.60 6.74 24.04
CA MET A 1 6.03 7.05 23.80
C MET A 1 6.85 5.83 24.19
N SER A 2 7.43 5.14 23.21
CA SER A 2 8.12 3.85 23.38
C SER A 2 9.39 4.01 24.23
N PHE A 3 9.87 2.91 24.83
CA PHE A 3 11.11 2.90 25.62
C PHE A 3 12.31 3.49 24.84
N VAL A 4 12.39 3.17 23.54
CA VAL A 4 13.41 3.67 22.61
C VAL A 4 13.34 5.19 22.46
N GLN A 5 12.14 5.78 22.36
CA GLN A 5 11.97 7.23 22.26
C GLN A 5 12.40 7.96 23.54
N ARG A 6 12.23 7.34 24.72
CA ARG A 6 12.69 7.92 26.00
C ARG A 6 14.21 7.85 26.13
N MET A 7 14.81 6.70 25.82
CA MET A 7 16.27 6.53 25.79
C MET A 7 16.93 7.50 24.81
N PHE A 8 16.33 7.70 23.64
CA PHE A 8 16.80 8.67 22.65
C PHE A 8 16.74 10.12 23.17
N GLY A 9 15.65 10.50 23.83
CA GLY A 9 15.54 11.81 24.49
C GLY A 9 16.62 12.04 25.56
N TYR A 10 16.92 11.02 26.38
CA TYR A 10 17.98 11.10 27.39
C TYR A 10 19.39 11.20 26.78
N ILE A 11 19.67 10.44 25.72
CA ILE A 11 20.95 10.47 25.02
C ILE A 11 21.17 11.84 24.37
N ILE A 12 20.14 12.41 23.73
CA ILE A 12 20.20 13.76 23.15
C ILE A 12 20.43 14.82 24.22
N ALA A 13 19.71 14.74 25.35
CA ALA A 13 19.86 15.70 26.43
C ALA A 13 21.28 15.67 27.03
N LEU A 14 21.83 14.47 27.27
CA LEU A 14 23.22 14.30 27.71
C LEU A 14 24.23 14.82 26.68
N TRP A 15 23.95 14.61 25.39
CA TRP A 15 24.75 15.11 24.28
C TRP A 15 24.81 16.64 24.22
N ILE A 16 23.65 17.31 24.34
CA ILE A 16 23.57 18.78 24.34
C ILE A 16 24.34 19.36 25.53
N ILE A 17 24.21 18.75 26.72
CA ILE A 17 24.95 19.15 27.91
C ILE A 17 26.46 19.01 27.71
N LEU A 18 26.91 17.92 27.07
CA LEU A 18 28.32 17.69 26.76
C LEU A 18 28.88 18.76 25.80
N ILE A 19 28.14 19.07 24.73
CA ILE A 19 28.55 20.09 23.74
C ILE A 19 28.65 21.47 24.39
N ILE A 20 27.66 21.86 25.20
CA ILE A 20 27.68 23.14 25.93
C ILE A 20 28.90 23.19 26.85
N LYS A 21 29.24 22.09 27.54
CA LYS A 21 30.39 22.07 28.46
C LYS A 21 31.73 22.19 27.73
N ILE A 22 31.86 21.62 26.54
CA ILE A 22 33.08 21.65 25.71
C ILE A 22 33.33 23.03 25.09
N THR A 23 32.27 23.76 24.70
CA THR A 23 32.40 25.09 24.09
C THR A 23 32.85 26.18 25.06
N PHE A 24 32.73 25.97 26.37
CA PHE A 24 33.22 26.90 27.40
C PHE A 24 34.73 26.78 27.69
N ILE A 25 35.43 25.77 27.15
CA ILE A 25 36.86 25.56 27.40
C ILE A 25 37.68 26.15 26.24
N LYS A 26 38.22 27.36 26.45
CA LYS A 26 38.92 28.20 25.43
C LYS A 26 40.08 27.53 24.66
N LYS A 27 40.70 26.47 25.19
CA LYS A 27 41.90 25.85 24.61
C LYS A 27 41.62 24.68 23.67
N THR A 28 40.36 24.26 23.53
CA THR A 28 39.98 23.03 22.81
C THR A 28 38.96 23.30 21.69
N HIS A 29 38.90 24.53 21.15
CA HIS A 29 37.90 24.90 20.15
C HIS A 29 37.94 24.04 18.87
N THR A 30 39.13 23.71 18.34
CA THR A 30 39.25 22.87 17.14
C THR A 30 38.90 21.40 17.40
N VAL A 31 39.34 20.83 18.52
CA VAL A 31 39.02 19.44 18.92
C VAL A 31 37.52 19.32 19.27
N GLY A 32 36.97 20.32 19.96
CA GLY A 32 35.56 20.40 20.29
C GLY A 32 34.67 20.51 19.05
N LEU A 33 35.06 21.33 18.06
CA LEU A 33 34.33 21.44 16.80
C LEU A 33 34.35 20.11 16.02
N LEU A 34 35.49 19.42 16.02
CA LEU A 34 35.67 18.14 15.35
C LEU A 34 34.82 17.03 16.00
N LEU A 35 34.71 17.04 17.34
CA LEU A 35 33.82 16.15 18.10
C LEU A 35 32.34 16.45 17.86
N ILE A 36 31.97 17.73 17.75
CA ILE A 36 30.59 18.12 17.42
C ILE A 36 30.24 17.63 16.01
N ILE A 37 31.11 17.83 15.02
CA ILE A 37 30.88 17.41 13.63
C ILE A 37 30.80 15.87 13.52
N SER A 38 31.71 15.14 14.15
CA SER A 38 31.67 13.67 14.10
C SER A 38 30.41 13.12 14.76
N SER A 39 29.95 13.74 15.85
CA SER A 39 28.72 13.34 16.53
C SER A 39 27.45 13.59 15.73
N THR A 40 27.36 14.72 15.04
CA THR A 40 26.21 15.03 14.19
C THR A 40 26.18 14.12 12.97
N ILE A 41 27.34 13.76 12.42
CA ILE A 41 27.45 12.77 11.34
C ILE A 41 26.98 11.39 11.82
N ILE A 42 27.38 10.94 13.01
CA ILE A 42 26.93 9.66 13.57
C ILE A 42 25.42 9.66 13.81
N LEU A 43 24.88 10.76 14.37
CA LEU A 43 23.44 10.91 14.59
C LEU A 43 22.68 10.90 13.26
N LEU A 44 23.18 11.60 12.24
CA LEU A 44 22.59 11.61 10.89
C LEU A 44 22.65 10.23 10.23
N GLN A 45 23.77 9.51 10.35
CA GLN A 45 23.90 8.14 9.83
C GLN A 45 22.96 7.17 10.55
N TYR A 46 22.77 7.31 11.85
CA TYR A 46 21.86 6.49 12.62
C TYR A 46 20.39 6.81 12.29
N CYS A 47 20.02 8.09 12.21
CA CYS A 47 18.70 8.50 11.74
C CYS A 47 18.43 8.01 10.31
N TYR A 48 19.43 8.09 9.42
CA TYR A 48 19.33 7.57 8.06
C TYR A 48 19.15 6.05 8.04
N SER A 49 19.85 5.32 8.91
CA SER A 49 19.69 3.87 9.12
C SER A 49 18.29 3.51 9.60
N GLU A 50 17.79 4.21 10.63
CA GLU A 50 16.44 4.02 11.21
C GLU A 50 15.33 4.35 10.19
N ILE A 51 15.49 5.44 9.43
CA ILE A 51 14.55 5.80 8.34
C ILE A 51 14.58 4.73 7.23
N LYS A 52 15.75 4.18 6.92
CA LYS A 52 15.90 3.09 5.93
C LYS A 52 15.41 1.75 6.46
N SER A 53 15.38 1.55 7.78
CA SER A 53 14.88 0.35 8.45
C SER A 53 13.40 0.43 8.84
N LEU A 54 12.66 1.46 8.39
CA LEU A 54 11.21 1.40 8.40
C LEU A 54 10.81 0.07 7.74
N PRO A 55 10.03 -0.79 8.43
CA PRO A 55 9.65 -2.06 7.86
C PRO A 55 8.99 -1.79 6.50
N PRO A 56 9.25 -2.63 5.49
CA PRO A 56 8.65 -2.44 4.17
C PRO A 56 7.15 -2.20 4.32
N ASN A 57 6.59 -1.35 3.46
CA ASN A 57 5.15 -1.08 3.46
C ASN A 57 4.43 -2.34 2.97
N ILE A 58 4.24 -3.29 3.88
CA ILE A 58 3.54 -4.54 3.61
C ILE A 58 2.07 -4.21 3.66
N ASN A 59 1.45 -4.23 2.49
CA ASN A 59 0.02 -4.07 2.40
C ASN A 59 -0.66 -5.41 2.56
N THR A 60 -1.76 -5.42 3.32
CA THR A 60 -2.68 -6.53 3.50
C THR A 60 -4.07 -6.16 3.03
N TYR A 61 -4.84 -7.15 2.60
CA TYR A 61 -6.21 -6.98 2.15
C TYR A 61 -7.19 -7.11 3.30
N LYS A 62 -8.19 -6.22 3.34
CA LYS A 62 -9.31 -6.31 4.28
C LYS A 62 -10.64 -5.97 3.59
N LYS A 63 -11.70 -6.69 3.99
CA LYS A 63 -13.09 -6.37 3.66
C LYS A 63 -13.70 -5.64 4.85
N LEU A 64 -14.18 -4.41 4.63
CA LEU A 64 -14.78 -3.55 5.66
C LEU A 64 -16.21 -3.21 5.27
N CYS A 65 -17.19 -3.61 6.07
CA CYS A 65 -18.60 -3.43 5.73
C CYS A 65 -19.26 -2.31 6.54
N GLY A 66 -20.26 -1.68 5.94
CA GLY A 66 -20.99 -0.58 6.54
C GLY A 66 -21.99 0.01 5.56
N VAL A 67 -22.22 1.31 5.68
CA VAL A 67 -23.28 2.02 4.95
C VAL A 67 -22.67 3.18 4.16
N TYR A 68 -23.03 3.29 2.88
CA TYR A 68 -22.75 4.48 2.09
C TYR A 68 -23.70 5.63 2.49
N LYS A 69 -23.16 6.83 2.70
CA LYS A 69 -23.95 7.97 3.17
C LYS A 69 -24.35 8.91 2.05
N TYR A 70 -23.37 9.57 1.44
CA TYR A 70 -23.56 10.55 0.38
C TYR A 70 -22.23 10.86 -0.31
N GLU A 71 -22.31 11.60 -1.42
CA GLU A 71 -21.16 12.20 -2.10
C GLU A 71 -21.24 13.72 -2.07
N GLU A 72 -20.08 14.38 -2.10
CA GLU A 72 -19.95 15.83 -2.21
C GLU A 72 -18.98 16.18 -3.33
N PHE A 73 -19.39 17.09 -4.23
CA PHE A 73 -18.50 17.63 -5.25
C PHE A 73 -17.87 18.94 -4.79
N ILE A 74 -16.54 18.94 -4.66
CA ILE A 74 -15.74 20.12 -4.34
C ILE A 74 -15.19 20.70 -5.65
N SER A 75 -15.65 21.89 -6.02
CA SER A 75 -15.19 22.57 -7.22
C SER A 75 -13.78 23.17 -7.04
N SER A 76 -13.03 23.24 -8.14
CA SER A 76 -11.76 23.96 -8.22
C SER A 76 -11.84 25.09 -9.25
N ASN A 77 -11.01 26.11 -9.07
CA ASN A 77 -10.90 27.21 -10.01
C ASN A 77 -10.50 26.63 -11.38
N ARG A 78 -11.40 26.71 -12.40
CA ARG A 78 -11.32 26.17 -13.78
C ARG A 78 -12.23 24.96 -14.11
N GLY A 79 -13.31 24.73 -13.36
CA GLY A 79 -14.35 23.75 -13.76
C GLY A 79 -13.95 22.28 -13.63
N LYS A 80 -12.80 22.01 -13.03
CA LYS A 80 -12.41 20.69 -12.51
C LYS A 80 -12.79 20.64 -11.03
N GLY A 81 -12.81 19.46 -10.41
CA GLY A 81 -13.08 19.35 -8.97
C GLY A 81 -12.66 18.00 -8.40
N SER A 82 -13.18 17.65 -7.23
CA SER A 82 -13.06 16.32 -6.66
C SER A 82 -14.37 15.88 -6.04
N TYR A 83 -14.71 14.61 -6.17
CA TYR A 83 -15.81 13.99 -5.44
C TYR A 83 -15.26 13.40 -4.13
N ASN A 84 -15.94 13.68 -3.02
CA ASN A 84 -15.75 13.00 -1.75
C ASN A 84 -16.90 12.04 -1.51
N PHE A 85 -16.61 10.76 -1.34
CA PHE A 85 -17.58 9.74 -0.97
C PHE A 85 -17.49 9.47 0.52
N TYR A 86 -18.62 9.48 1.23
CA TYR A 86 -18.69 9.29 2.67
C TYR A 86 -19.33 7.95 3.02
N PHE A 87 -18.69 7.23 3.94
CA PHE A 87 -19.08 5.91 4.40
C PHE A 87 -19.08 5.88 5.92
N GLN A 88 -19.99 5.10 6.51
CA GLN A 88 -19.95 4.75 7.93
C GLN A 88 -19.69 3.25 8.05
N LEU A 89 -18.49 2.90 8.48
CA LEU A 89 -17.99 1.53 8.55
C LEU A 89 -18.21 0.95 9.96
N SER A 90 -18.74 -0.26 10.04
CA SER A 90 -19.26 -0.85 11.29
C SER A 90 -18.25 -0.86 12.44
N ASP A 91 -16.98 -1.12 12.14
CA ASP A 91 -15.89 -1.19 13.14
C ASP A 91 -14.85 -0.06 13.00
N TYR A 92 -15.07 0.88 12.07
CA TYR A 92 -14.08 1.88 11.68
C TYR A 92 -14.59 3.33 11.73
N GLY A 93 -15.90 3.52 11.97
CA GLY A 93 -16.51 4.83 12.03
C GLY A 93 -16.60 5.50 10.66
N ASP A 94 -16.51 6.83 10.65
CA ASP A 94 -16.67 7.60 9.43
C ASP A 94 -15.40 7.56 8.57
N TYR A 95 -15.58 7.21 7.30
CA TYR A 95 -14.51 7.17 6.31
C TYR A 95 -14.91 7.98 5.08
N SER A 96 -13.97 8.79 4.58
CA SER A 96 -14.16 9.57 3.36
C SER A 96 -13.12 9.19 2.30
N TYR A 97 -13.55 8.95 1.08
CA TYR A 97 -12.69 8.71 -0.07
C TYR A 97 -12.77 9.87 -1.06
N ASN A 98 -11.65 10.59 -1.24
CA ASN A 98 -11.54 11.66 -2.23
C ASN A 98 -11.07 11.10 -3.58
N ILE A 99 -11.77 11.49 -4.64
CA ILE A 99 -11.38 11.24 -6.01
C ILE A 99 -11.45 12.50 -6.85
N ASN A 100 -10.35 12.83 -7.54
CA ASN A 100 -10.33 13.97 -8.47
C ASN A 100 -11.25 13.71 -9.67
N HIS A 101 -11.96 14.75 -10.14
CA HIS A 101 -12.90 14.73 -11.26
C HIS A 101 -12.33 14.08 -12.53
N THR A 102 -11.06 14.33 -12.86
CA THR A 102 -10.40 13.68 -14.01
C THR A 102 -10.30 12.15 -13.83
N LYS A 103 -10.04 11.72 -12.59
CA LYS A 103 -9.98 10.30 -12.21
C LYS A 103 -11.39 9.70 -12.19
N ALA A 104 -12.40 10.44 -11.70
CA ALA A 104 -13.81 10.05 -11.73
C ALA A 104 -14.32 9.82 -13.16
N ILE A 105 -13.99 10.71 -14.12
CA ILE A 105 -14.33 10.52 -15.54
C ILE A 105 -13.65 9.28 -16.11
N HIS A 106 -12.39 9.00 -15.75
CA HIS A 106 -11.69 7.79 -16.20
C HIS A 106 -12.38 6.50 -15.71
N TYR A 107 -12.99 6.54 -14.52
CA TYR A 107 -13.84 5.47 -14.00
C TYR A 107 -15.25 5.42 -14.62
N GLY A 108 -15.58 6.30 -15.58
CA GLY A 108 -16.81 6.21 -16.36
C GLY A 108 -16.81 5.03 -17.35
N TYR A 109 -17.63 4.02 -17.05
CA TYR A 109 -18.23 2.96 -17.88
C TYR A 109 -17.34 2.04 -18.77
N ASN A 110 -17.72 0.75 -18.78
CA ASN A 110 -17.30 -0.37 -19.66
C ASN A 110 -16.07 -1.22 -19.31
N SER A 111 -15.63 -1.31 -18.05
CA SER A 111 -14.87 -2.51 -17.63
C SER A 111 -15.19 -2.91 -16.19
N SER A 112 -15.04 -4.21 -15.89
CA SER A 112 -15.15 -4.80 -14.56
C SER A 112 -14.15 -4.20 -13.55
N LYS A 113 -13.05 -3.63 -14.08
CA LYS A 113 -11.90 -2.99 -13.38
C LYS A 113 -12.18 -1.62 -12.77
N LYS A 114 -13.40 -1.07 -12.91
CA LYS A 114 -13.74 0.28 -12.45
C LYS A 114 -14.55 0.24 -11.15
N LEU A 115 -14.19 1.11 -10.21
CA LEU A 115 -15.02 1.41 -9.03
C LEU A 115 -16.40 1.91 -9.51
N ARG A 116 -17.46 1.16 -9.21
CA ARG A 116 -18.83 1.40 -9.68
C ARG A 116 -19.52 2.57 -8.99
N LEU A 117 -18.83 3.67 -8.71
CA LEU A 117 -19.30 4.76 -7.84
C LEU A 117 -20.67 5.33 -8.25
N ASP A 118 -20.99 5.28 -9.55
CA ASP A 118 -22.25 5.72 -10.15
C ASP A 118 -23.49 4.91 -9.70
N LYS A 119 -23.30 3.73 -9.12
CA LYS A 119 -24.38 2.85 -8.65
C LYS A 119 -24.70 2.97 -7.15
N LEU A 120 -23.94 3.78 -6.40
CA LEU A 120 -24.14 3.94 -4.97
C LEU A 120 -25.43 4.71 -4.67
N GLN A 121 -26.26 4.17 -3.77
CA GLN A 121 -27.47 4.81 -3.28
C GLN A 121 -27.35 5.18 -1.80
N ASN A 122 -27.85 6.35 -1.40
CA ASN A 122 -27.78 6.79 0.00
C ASN A 122 -28.37 5.75 0.95
N ASN A 123 -27.67 5.49 2.05
CA ASN A 123 -27.97 4.46 3.05
C ASN A 123 -27.95 3.02 2.54
N GLN A 124 -27.27 2.74 1.42
CA GLN A 124 -27.06 1.39 0.93
C GLN A 124 -25.97 0.67 1.74
N ASP A 125 -26.27 -0.58 2.09
CA ASP A 125 -25.29 -1.50 2.68
C ASP A 125 -24.24 -1.91 1.64
N ILE A 126 -22.98 -1.75 2.02
CA ILE A 126 -21.82 -1.99 1.17
C ILE A 126 -20.68 -2.65 1.93
N CYS A 127 -19.74 -3.24 1.19
CA CYS A 127 -18.44 -3.58 1.71
C CYS A 127 -17.33 -2.95 0.86
N LEU A 128 -16.39 -2.29 1.52
CA LEU A 128 -15.18 -1.77 0.92
C LEU A 128 -14.11 -2.86 0.93
N HIS A 129 -13.47 -3.06 -0.22
CA HIS A 129 -12.29 -3.88 -0.40
C HIS A 129 -11.09 -2.96 -0.35
N VAL A 130 -10.26 -3.08 0.68
CA VAL A 130 -9.21 -2.10 0.97
C VAL A 130 -7.83 -2.73 1.13
N SER A 131 -6.82 -1.95 0.78
CA SER A 131 -5.42 -2.18 1.12
C SER A 131 -5.09 -1.41 2.40
N MET A 132 -4.47 -2.09 3.37
CA MET A 132 -4.07 -1.53 4.66
C MET A 132 -2.62 -1.88 4.94
N ASN A 133 -1.90 -1.05 5.69
CA ASN A 133 -0.57 -1.42 6.15
C ASN A 133 -0.68 -2.49 7.25
N ALA A 134 0.07 -3.59 7.13
CA ALA A 134 0.05 -4.69 8.10
C ALA A 134 0.45 -4.28 9.52
N TYR A 135 1.22 -3.19 9.67
CA TYR A 135 1.66 -2.62 10.94
C TYR A 135 0.81 -1.43 11.42
N GLN A 136 -0.11 -0.91 10.58
CA GLN A 136 -1.04 0.18 10.91
C GLN A 136 -2.45 -0.21 10.49
N ALA A 137 -3.05 -1.14 11.23
CA ALA A 137 -4.35 -1.75 10.92
C ALA A 137 -5.57 -0.83 11.14
N ASP A 138 -5.34 0.37 11.66
CA ASP A 138 -6.31 1.46 11.83
C ASP A 138 -6.40 2.36 10.61
N ARG A 139 -5.42 2.31 9.69
CA ARG A 139 -5.36 3.18 8.52
C ARG A 139 -5.62 2.45 7.22
N ILE A 140 -6.64 2.91 6.50
CA ILE A 140 -6.88 2.50 5.11
C ILE A 140 -5.87 3.22 4.21
N ASN A 141 -5.01 2.45 3.54
CA ASN A 141 -4.02 3.00 2.60
C ASN A 141 -4.67 3.34 1.27
N GLU A 142 -5.47 2.41 0.73
CA GLU A 142 -6.13 2.58 -0.56
C GLU A 142 -7.43 1.78 -0.65
N LEU A 143 -8.44 2.37 -1.30
CA LEU A 143 -9.68 1.70 -1.67
C LEU A 143 -9.49 0.95 -3.00
N LEU A 144 -9.71 -0.36 -2.98
CA LEU A 144 -9.53 -1.25 -4.15
C LEU A 144 -10.84 -1.42 -4.92
N ASP A 145 -11.93 -1.75 -4.22
CA ASP A 145 -13.27 -1.92 -4.83
C ASP A 145 -14.40 -1.68 -3.81
N ILE A 146 -15.63 -1.59 -4.30
CA ILE A 146 -16.88 -1.52 -3.52
C ILE A 146 -17.82 -2.65 -3.96
N GLU A 147 -18.22 -3.47 -3.00
CA GLU A 147 -19.24 -4.51 -3.13
C GLU A 147 -20.58 -3.95 -2.63
N TYR A 148 -21.61 -3.99 -3.47
CA TYR A 148 -22.99 -3.73 -3.05
C TYR A 148 -23.54 -5.00 -2.41
N LEU A 149 -24.09 -4.91 -1.20
CA LEU A 149 -24.71 -6.05 -0.53
C LEU A 149 -26.11 -6.31 -1.10
N ALA A 150 -26.17 -6.66 -2.38
CA ALA A 150 -27.38 -6.96 -3.12
C ALA A 150 -27.29 -8.38 -3.74
N PRO A 151 -28.40 -9.15 -3.77
CA PRO A 151 -28.40 -10.51 -4.33
C PRO A 151 -27.97 -10.58 -5.80
N ASP A 152 -28.20 -9.51 -6.56
CA ASP A 152 -27.88 -9.36 -7.98
C ASP A 152 -26.44 -8.89 -8.23
N TYR A 153 -25.61 -8.72 -7.20
CA TYR A 153 -24.21 -8.35 -7.39
C TYR A 153 -23.48 -9.44 -8.19
N GLU A 154 -23.07 -9.08 -9.40
CA GLU A 154 -22.61 -9.99 -10.45
C GLU A 154 -21.20 -10.57 -10.21
N PHE A 155 -20.49 -10.13 -9.16
CA PHE A 155 -19.11 -10.50 -8.90
C PHE A 155 -18.92 -11.17 -7.54
N GLU A 156 -17.88 -11.98 -7.43
CA GLU A 156 -17.36 -12.52 -6.19
C GLU A 156 -15.88 -12.13 -6.01
N PHE A 157 -15.43 -12.03 -4.76
CA PHE A 157 -14.05 -11.73 -4.44
C PHE A 157 -13.37 -12.99 -3.92
N LYS A 158 -12.26 -13.39 -4.55
CA LYS A 158 -11.48 -14.55 -4.14
C LYS A 158 -10.05 -14.16 -3.78
N LYS A 159 -9.54 -14.85 -2.77
CA LYS A 159 -8.12 -14.85 -2.41
C LYS A 159 -7.50 -16.14 -2.96
N ILE A 160 -6.61 -16.00 -3.92
CA ILE A 160 -5.98 -17.11 -4.63
C ILE A 160 -4.48 -17.09 -4.31
N CYS A 161 -4.02 -18.10 -3.59
CA CYS A 161 -2.64 -18.14 -3.10
C CYS A 161 -1.75 -19.10 -3.91
N GLY A 162 -0.45 -18.90 -3.78
CA GLY A 162 0.57 -19.72 -4.42
C GLY A 162 1.95 -19.14 -4.17
N ARG A 163 2.86 -19.39 -5.11
CA ARG A 163 4.24 -18.92 -5.03
C ARG A 163 4.66 -18.11 -6.23
N GLN A 164 5.41 -17.05 -6.03
CA GLN A 164 6.17 -16.44 -7.10
C GLN A 164 7.31 -17.38 -7.50
N ILE A 165 7.47 -17.64 -8.80
CA ILE A 165 8.47 -18.57 -9.34
C ILE A 165 9.43 -17.93 -10.34
N ALA A 166 9.06 -16.79 -10.93
CA ALA A 166 9.90 -16.06 -11.88
C ALA A 166 9.55 -14.55 -11.92
N SER A 167 10.53 -13.75 -12.35
CA SER A 167 10.33 -12.38 -12.83
C SER A 167 10.99 -12.26 -14.21
N GLU A 168 10.25 -11.83 -15.23
CA GLU A 168 10.75 -11.73 -16.61
C GLU A 168 10.58 -10.31 -17.16
N TYR A 169 11.68 -9.64 -17.49
CA TYR A 169 11.60 -8.33 -18.14
C TYR A 169 11.07 -8.45 -19.57
N SER A 170 10.27 -7.46 -20.00
CA SER A 170 9.77 -7.43 -21.38
C SER A 170 10.93 -7.48 -22.39
N GLN A 171 10.72 -8.21 -23.49
CA GLN A 171 11.75 -8.63 -24.45
C GLN A 171 12.89 -7.62 -24.67
N GLY A 172 14.12 -8.04 -24.30
CA GLY A 172 15.37 -7.30 -24.55
C GLY A 172 15.70 -6.19 -23.56
N MET A 173 14.86 -5.95 -22.55
CA MET A 173 15.09 -4.91 -21.55
C MET A 173 16.00 -5.40 -20.43
N LYS A 174 16.92 -4.52 -19.99
CA LYS A 174 17.80 -4.79 -18.84
C LYS A 174 17.01 -4.79 -17.54
N GLU A 175 17.53 -5.46 -16.52
CA GLU A 175 16.99 -5.41 -15.16
C GLU A 175 17.06 -3.98 -14.61
N SER A 176 15.95 -3.26 -14.68
CA SER A 176 15.82 -1.89 -14.18
C SER A 176 14.43 -1.71 -13.59
N LYS A 177 14.33 -0.93 -12.51
CA LYS A 177 13.06 -0.58 -11.89
C LYS A 177 12.14 0.20 -12.83
N ASP A 178 12.70 0.87 -13.82
CA ASP A 178 11.91 1.66 -14.76
C ASP A 178 11.39 0.84 -15.94
N ASN A 179 11.79 -0.43 -16.06
CA ASN A 179 11.36 -1.29 -17.16
C ASN A 179 10.14 -2.13 -16.75
N PRO A 180 9.22 -2.39 -17.70
CA PRO A 180 8.13 -3.30 -17.47
C PRO A 180 8.62 -4.75 -17.37
N TYR A 181 7.97 -5.53 -16.54
CA TYR A 181 8.30 -6.94 -16.31
C TYR A 181 7.05 -7.74 -15.96
N TYR A 182 7.12 -9.05 -16.11
CA TYR A 182 6.09 -10.00 -15.74
C TYR A 182 6.48 -10.66 -14.42
N LEU A 183 5.55 -10.67 -13.45
CA LEU A 183 5.61 -11.54 -12.29
C LEU A 183 4.93 -12.86 -12.62
N ILE A 184 5.64 -13.97 -12.44
CA ILE A 184 5.14 -15.30 -12.75
C ILE A 184 4.88 -16.05 -11.45
N PHE A 185 3.64 -16.52 -11.31
CA PHE A 185 3.16 -17.21 -10.13
C PHE A 185 2.75 -18.64 -10.48
N LYS A 186 3.05 -19.59 -9.60
CA LYS A 186 2.46 -20.92 -9.57
C LYS A 186 1.40 -20.94 -8.48
N LEU A 187 0.13 -20.94 -8.89
CA LEU A 187 -1.03 -20.90 -8.00
C LEU A 187 -1.52 -22.32 -7.76
N ASP A 188 -1.84 -22.63 -6.50
CA ASP A 188 -2.00 -24.02 -6.03
C ASP A 188 -2.99 -24.84 -6.86
N GLN A 189 -4.14 -24.25 -7.20
CA GLN A 189 -5.23 -24.91 -7.93
C GLN A 189 -5.43 -24.37 -9.35
N TYR A 190 -4.76 -23.28 -9.71
CA TYR A 190 -5.03 -22.53 -10.95
C TYR A 190 -3.87 -22.56 -11.94
N GLY A 191 -2.77 -23.24 -11.62
CA GLY A 191 -1.62 -23.36 -12.52
C GLY A 191 -0.75 -22.11 -12.56
N THR A 192 -0.12 -21.86 -13.71
CA THR A 192 0.80 -20.73 -13.86
C THR A 192 0.07 -19.48 -14.34
N TYR A 193 0.26 -18.36 -13.64
CA TYR A 193 -0.29 -17.06 -14.00
C TYR A 193 0.83 -16.04 -14.14
N SER A 194 0.77 -15.23 -15.20
CA SER A 194 1.73 -14.16 -15.45
C SER A 194 1.03 -12.81 -15.35
N HIS A 195 1.52 -11.96 -14.45
CA HIS A 195 0.99 -10.62 -14.22
C HIS A 195 1.96 -9.56 -14.74
N TYR A 196 1.49 -8.71 -15.65
CA TYR A 196 2.29 -7.64 -16.23
C TYR A 196 2.39 -6.44 -15.29
N ILE A 197 3.61 -6.01 -15.01
CA ILE A 197 3.95 -4.78 -14.29
C ILE A 197 4.38 -3.71 -15.28
N PRO A 198 3.67 -2.57 -15.35
CA PRO A 198 4.06 -1.47 -16.23
C PRO A 198 5.32 -0.74 -15.71
N PRO A 199 5.96 0.10 -16.55
CA PRO A 199 7.11 0.93 -16.16
C PRO A 199 6.79 1.85 -14.97
N HIS A 200 7.72 1.97 -14.01
CA HIS A 200 7.61 2.95 -12.94
C HIS A 200 7.58 4.36 -13.55
N GLY A 201 6.46 5.07 -13.39
CA GLY A 201 6.26 6.45 -13.90
C GLY A 201 5.08 6.63 -14.85
N ILE A 202 4.48 5.56 -15.38
CA ILE A 202 3.38 5.67 -16.36
C ILE A 202 2.01 5.50 -15.72
N THR A 203 1.90 4.77 -14.61
CA THR A 203 0.68 4.62 -13.81
C THR A 203 1.06 4.13 -12.41
N ARG A 204 0.29 4.48 -11.38
CA ARG A 204 0.30 3.67 -10.15
C ARG A 204 -0.13 2.28 -10.58
N SER A 205 0.80 1.34 -10.63
CA SER A 205 0.47 -0.07 -10.74
C SER A 205 -0.63 -0.35 -9.72
N THR A 206 -1.73 -0.98 -10.13
CA THR A 206 -2.80 -1.44 -9.20
C THR A 206 -2.27 -2.41 -8.15
N LEU A 207 -1.04 -2.89 -8.33
CA LEU A 207 -0.22 -3.53 -7.32
C LEU A 207 0.27 -2.50 -6.29
N ILE A 208 -0.54 -2.35 -5.25
CA ILE A 208 -0.27 -1.44 -4.14
C ILE A 208 0.66 -2.13 -3.15
N GLY A 209 1.91 -1.68 -3.16
CA GLY A 209 2.97 -2.09 -2.25
C GLY A 209 4.31 -1.83 -2.91
N ASP A 210 5.21 -1.12 -2.24
CA ASP A 210 6.63 -1.10 -2.60
C ASP A 210 7.21 -2.49 -2.26
N VAL A 211 6.74 -3.50 -2.98
CA VAL A 211 7.16 -4.86 -2.78
C VAL A 211 8.23 -5.11 -3.82
N ILE A 212 9.47 -5.14 -3.37
CA ILE A 212 10.59 -5.62 -4.16
C ILE A 212 10.40 -7.13 -4.28
N TYR A 213 9.72 -7.58 -5.33
CA TYR A 213 9.57 -8.99 -5.66
C TYR A 213 10.92 -9.52 -6.16
N THR A 214 11.59 -10.33 -5.36
CA THR A 214 12.99 -10.72 -5.60
C THR A 214 13.16 -11.99 -6.44
N ASN A 215 12.09 -12.53 -7.04
CA ASN A 215 12.10 -13.86 -7.67
C ASN A 215 12.62 -14.96 -6.72
N SER A 216 12.46 -14.76 -5.42
CA SER A 216 12.56 -15.81 -4.43
C SER A 216 11.21 -16.51 -4.39
N ASN A 217 11.17 -17.82 -4.13
CA ASN A 217 9.96 -18.66 -4.01
C ASN A 217 9.01 -18.20 -2.87
N GLN A 218 8.54 -16.96 -2.95
CA GLN A 218 7.79 -16.25 -1.93
C GLN A 218 6.33 -16.65 -2.01
N GLU A 219 5.71 -16.85 -0.86
CA GLU A 219 4.27 -17.09 -0.78
C GLU A 219 3.50 -15.79 -0.98
N VAL A 220 2.56 -15.82 -1.91
CA VAL A 220 1.75 -14.67 -2.31
C VAL A 220 0.29 -15.04 -2.45
N CYS A 221 -0.60 -14.08 -2.25
CA CYS A 221 -2.01 -14.23 -2.56
C CYS A 221 -2.49 -13.10 -3.48
N LEU A 222 -3.14 -13.49 -4.57
CA LEU A 222 -3.85 -12.62 -5.48
C LEU A 222 -5.26 -12.39 -4.92
N ILE A 223 -5.63 -11.12 -4.74
CA ILE A 223 -6.99 -10.72 -4.44
C ILE A 223 -7.67 -10.36 -5.75
N ALA A 224 -8.65 -11.16 -6.14
CA ALA A 224 -9.29 -11.07 -7.44
C ALA A 224 -10.80 -10.82 -7.30
N LYS A 225 -11.34 -9.94 -8.15
CA LYS A 225 -12.77 -9.79 -8.39
C LYS A 225 -13.13 -10.52 -9.67
N ILE A 226 -14.07 -11.45 -9.57
CA ILE A 226 -14.39 -12.41 -10.63
C ILE A 226 -15.90 -12.41 -10.87
N PRO A 227 -16.36 -12.44 -12.13
CA PRO A 227 -17.77 -12.61 -12.42
C PRO A 227 -18.32 -13.93 -11.85
N LYS A 228 -19.54 -13.92 -11.27
CA LYS A 228 -20.25 -15.13 -10.77
C LYS A 228 -20.76 -16.05 -11.89
N VAL A 229 -20.53 -15.73 -13.16
CA VAL A 229 -20.90 -16.62 -14.26
C VAL A 229 -20.10 -17.93 -14.17
N SER A 230 -20.72 -19.04 -14.59
CA SER A 230 -20.10 -20.37 -14.59
C SER A 230 -18.94 -20.43 -15.60
N ILE A 231 -17.78 -19.92 -15.22
CA ILE A 231 -16.53 -20.03 -15.98
C ILE A 231 -15.84 -21.31 -15.52
N HIS A 232 -15.34 -22.11 -16.47
CA HIS A 232 -14.47 -23.25 -16.15
C HIS A 232 -13.25 -22.77 -15.34
N GLU A 233 -12.90 -23.47 -14.26
CA GLU A 233 -11.80 -23.10 -13.35
C GLU A 233 -10.46 -22.81 -14.06
N SER A 234 -10.20 -23.41 -15.23
CA SER A 234 -8.98 -23.16 -16.00
C SER A 234 -8.91 -21.78 -16.66
N LYS A 235 -10.03 -21.06 -16.81
CA LYS A 235 -10.09 -19.70 -17.38
C LYS A 235 -10.34 -18.62 -16.32
N PHE A 236 -10.40 -19.01 -15.05
CA PHE A 236 -10.81 -18.12 -13.96
C PHE A 236 -9.95 -16.86 -13.84
N LEU A 237 -8.66 -16.95 -14.18
CA LEU A 237 -7.70 -15.85 -14.04
C LEU A 237 -7.55 -15.00 -15.31
N GLU A 238 -8.01 -15.49 -16.47
CA GLU A 238 -7.91 -14.74 -17.73
C GLU A 238 -8.88 -13.53 -17.71
N ASP A 239 -10.06 -13.72 -17.13
CA ASP A 239 -11.11 -12.71 -17.02
C ASP A 239 -11.19 -12.04 -15.63
N ALA A 240 -10.29 -12.42 -14.69
CA ALA A 240 -10.28 -11.87 -13.34
C ALA A 240 -9.65 -10.48 -13.28
N ASP A 241 -10.24 -9.63 -12.45
CA ASP A 241 -9.63 -8.36 -12.07
C ASP A 241 -8.77 -8.55 -10.82
N ILE A 242 -7.46 -8.62 -11.01
CA ILE A 242 -6.50 -8.66 -9.89
C ILE A 242 -6.42 -7.27 -9.25
N LEU A 243 -6.99 -7.16 -8.05
CA LEU A 243 -7.08 -5.91 -7.29
C LEU A 243 -5.80 -5.63 -6.50
N MET A 244 -5.16 -6.69 -6.00
CA MET A 244 -3.98 -6.58 -5.15
C MET A 244 -3.23 -7.92 -5.15
N ILE A 245 -1.90 -7.86 -5.00
CA ILE A 245 -1.08 -9.02 -4.63
C ILE A 245 -0.54 -8.74 -3.23
N GLU A 246 -0.84 -9.66 -2.33
CA GLU A 246 -0.42 -9.63 -0.94
C GLU A 246 0.75 -10.59 -0.74
N LEU A 247 1.83 -10.13 -0.12
CA LEU A 247 2.89 -11.01 0.37
C LEU A 247 2.40 -11.72 1.64
N VAL A 248 2.46 -13.05 1.64
CA VAL A 248 2.07 -13.86 2.79
C VAL A 248 3.25 -14.13 3.71
N ASP A 249 4.46 -14.17 3.15
CA ASP A 249 5.70 -14.27 3.90
C ASP A 249 5.88 -13.03 4.78
N LYS A 250 5.29 -13.07 5.98
CA LYS A 250 5.49 -12.05 6.99
C LYS A 250 6.99 -12.04 7.31
N PRO A 251 7.68 -10.88 7.27
CA PRO A 251 8.96 -10.81 7.94
C PRO A 251 8.72 -11.23 9.41
N PRO A 252 9.68 -11.91 10.05
CA PRO A 252 9.51 -12.35 11.43
C PRO A 252 9.05 -11.14 12.23
N ILE A 253 7.84 -11.25 12.80
CA ILE A 253 7.35 -10.27 13.76
C ILE A 253 8.40 -10.32 14.86
N LEU A 254 9.22 -9.28 14.98
CA LEU A 254 10.03 -9.05 16.17
C LEU A 254 9.00 -8.91 17.30
N LYS A 255 8.71 -10.04 17.95
CA LYS A 255 8.05 -10.05 19.23
C LYS A 255 8.99 -9.28 20.14
N ASN A 256 8.62 -8.05 20.45
CA ASN A 256 9.20 -7.36 21.59
C ASN A 256 8.77 -8.17 22.81
N GLU A 257 9.69 -8.99 23.31
CA GLU A 257 9.68 -9.48 24.69
C GLU A 257 9.74 -8.30 25.68
#